data_AF-A0A8C3BUE3-F1
#
_entry.id   AF-A0A8C3BUE3-F1
#
_cell.length_a   1.000
_cell.length_b   1.000
_cell.length_c   1.000
_cell.angle_alpha   90.00
_cell.angle_beta   90.00
_cell.angle_gamma   90.00
#
_symmetry.space_group_name_H-M   'P 1'
#
loop_
_entity.id
_entity.type
_entity.pdbx_description
1 polymer ?
#
loop_
_entity_poly.entity_id
_entity_poly.type
_entity_poly.pdbx_seq_one_letter_code
_entity_poly.pdbx_strand_id
1 'polypeptide(L)'
;MQLVETRRGVQYFTFEHHREYQQVQFKFLDAVESMDPNNIVLLLQMNPYHVDSLLQLSDVCRMQEDQEMARDLIERVLYSLECAFHPVFSLTSGSCRLDYRRPENRAFFLALFKHLMFLEKRGCPRTALEFCKLILSLDPENDPLCVLLMIDFLSLRAREYAFLTRMFEEWESHRNLSQLPNFAFSVPLAYFFLSQQEEHSEMESSQTRERAARLIQLALIMFPSVLMPLLDHCSVQPDARVASHSFFGLNAQISQPPALNQLTSLYVGRTHSLWKDPAVMAWLETNVHEVLHLVDIKDPLVEECELKRKMRYQSAPRNIYRHVILSEMKEATAALPLEVTSQPVMGFDPLPPLDSIISYTRPERYFPAPVQAQLASSQHRHLAASARVHVGAQHWHLLPPRESSLALGARQQAQQTGRAGPAASAWGCWWPSQAAASHSCGGKACWKIMAVS
;
A
#
# COMPACT_ATOMS: atom_id res chain seq x y z
N MET A 1 3.50 -19.46 15.23
CA MET A 1 4.61 -18.90 14.42
C MET A 1 5.90 -19.57 14.83
N GLN A 2 6.78 -19.87 13.88
CA GLN A 2 8.09 -20.47 14.11
C GLN A 2 9.21 -19.53 13.66
N LEU A 3 10.32 -19.52 14.40
CA LEU A 3 11.59 -18.93 13.95
C LEU A 3 12.27 -19.91 12.97
N VAL A 4 12.42 -19.50 11.72
CA VAL A 4 13.03 -20.32 10.65
C VAL A 4 14.54 -20.21 10.69
N GLU A 5 15.07 -18.98 10.76
CA GLU A 5 16.50 -18.73 10.79
C GLU A 5 16.86 -17.35 11.33
N THR A 6 18.12 -17.18 11.74
CA THR A 6 18.70 -15.88 12.09
C THR A 6 19.94 -15.63 11.25
N ARG A 7 19.96 -14.54 10.48
CA ARG A 7 21.07 -14.17 9.59
C ARG A 7 21.48 -12.73 9.84
N ARG A 8 22.75 -12.51 10.20
CA ARG A 8 23.35 -11.16 10.39
C ARG A 8 22.52 -10.24 11.32
N GLY A 9 21.95 -10.79 12.39
CA GLY A 9 21.12 -10.05 13.34
C GLY A 9 19.66 -9.83 12.90
N VAL A 10 19.27 -10.37 11.75
CA VAL A 10 17.88 -10.38 11.23
C VAL A 10 17.28 -11.77 11.45
N GLN A 11 16.05 -11.83 11.96
CA GLN A 11 15.34 -13.05 12.28
C GLN A 11 14.20 -13.28 11.29
N TYR A 12 14.10 -14.48 10.73
CA TYR A 12 13.09 -14.86 9.74
C TYR A 12 12.07 -15.80 10.37
N PHE A 13 10.79 -15.47 10.23
CA PHE A 13 9.69 -16.21 10.83
C PHE A 13 8.71 -16.73 9.78
N THR A 14 7.90 -17.70 10.17
CA THR A 14 6.75 -18.16 9.39
C THR A 14 5.57 -18.49 10.29
N PHE A 15 4.36 -18.20 9.83
CA PHE A 15 3.16 -18.82 10.38
C PHE A 15 3.08 -20.27 9.93
N GLU A 16 2.50 -21.11 10.78
CA GLU A 16 2.27 -22.52 10.51
C GLU A 16 0.86 -22.88 10.93
N HIS A 17 0.15 -23.58 10.04
CA HIS A 17 -1.18 -24.09 10.34
C HIS A 17 -1.08 -25.52 10.86
N HIS A 18 -1.61 -25.77 12.05
CA HIS A 18 -1.74 -27.13 12.59
C HIS A 18 -2.82 -27.91 11.82
N ARG A 19 -2.82 -29.24 11.95
CA ARG A 19 -3.67 -30.13 11.12
C ARG A 19 -5.17 -29.80 11.18
N GLU A 20 -5.69 -29.45 12.35
CA GLU A 20 -7.11 -29.08 12.51
C GLU A 20 -7.42 -27.77 11.78
N TYR A 21 -6.57 -26.75 11.92
CA TYR A 21 -6.69 -25.50 11.14
C TYR A 21 -6.63 -25.76 9.63
N GLN A 22 -5.75 -26.66 9.16
CA GLN A 22 -5.70 -27.01 7.73
C GLN A 22 -7.03 -27.61 7.24
N GLN A 23 -7.71 -28.42 8.05
CA GLN A 23 -9.04 -28.95 7.69
C GLN A 23 -10.08 -27.82 7.58
N VAL A 24 -10.03 -26.83 8.47
CA VAL A 24 -10.89 -25.64 8.39
C VAL A 24 -10.55 -24.81 7.15
N GLN A 25 -9.26 -24.65 6.82
CA GLN A 25 -8.82 -23.97 5.60
C GLN A 25 -9.38 -24.65 4.35
N PHE A 26 -9.40 -25.98 4.28
CA PHE A 26 -9.98 -26.68 3.13
C PHE A 26 -11.49 -26.42 3.00
N LYS A 27 -12.23 -26.43 4.11
CA LYS A 27 -13.65 -26.05 4.14
C LYS A 27 -13.87 -24.59 3.75
N PHE A 28 -12.95 -23.69 4.12
CA PHE A 28 -12.98 -22.30 3.67
C PHE A 28 -12.82 -22.20 2.16
N LEU A 29 -11.84 -22.91 1.58
CA LEU A 29 -11.66 -22.94 0.12
C LEU A 29 -12.90 -23.53 -0.59
N ASP A 30 -13.54 -24.56 -0.03
CA ASP A 30 -14.85 -25.06 -0.49
C ASP A 30 -15.93 -23.95 -0.49
N ALA A 31 -16.06 -23.21 0.61
CA ALA A 31 -17.05 -22.15 0.77
C ALA A 31 -16.80 -20.97 -0.18
N VAL A 32 -15.53 -20.63 -0.41
CA VAL A 32 -15.15 -19.56 -1.34
C VAL A 32 -15.48 -19.95 -2.79
N GLU A 33 -15.17 -21.18 -3.19
CA GLU A 33 -15.52 -21.69 -4.52
C GLU A 33 -17.03 -21.77 -4.77
N SER A 34 -17.84 -21.90 -3.72
CA SER A 34 -19.30 -21.92 -3.85
C SER A 34 -19.91 -20.54 -4.13
N MET A 35 -19.13 -19.46 -4.03
CA MET A 35 -19.58 -18.07 -4.24
C MET A 35 -20.77 -17.65 -3.36
N ASP A 36 -20.99 -18.32 -2.22
CA ASP A 36 -22.06 -18.02 -1.27
C ASP A 36 -21.45 -17.55 0.07
N PRO A 37 -21.54 -16.24 0.40
CA PRO A 37 -21.02 -15.70 1.65
C PRO A 37 -21.60 -16.37 2.91
N ASN A 38 -22.80 -16.95 2.84
CA ASN A 38 -23.41 -17.62 4.00
C ASN A 38 -22.59 -18.84 4.45
N ASN A 39 -21.92 -19.54 3.52
CA ASN A 39 -21.06 -20.67 3.86
C ASN A 39 -19.83 -20.23 4.68
N ILE A 40 -19.31 -19.02 4.40
CA ILE A 40 -18.21 -18.43 5.17
C ILE A 40 -18.70 -18.04 6.58
N VAL A 41 -19.91 -17.48 6.68
CA VAL A 41 -20.53 -17.13 7.98
C VAL A 41 -20.74 -18.39 8.83
N LEU A 42 -21.29 -19.47 8.27
CA LEU A 42 -21.46 -20.75 8.96
C LEU A 42 -20.11 -21.31 9.44
N LEU A 43 -19.07 -21.21 8.62
CA LEU A 43 -17.73 -21.65 9.00
C LEU A 43 -17.17 -20.86 10.18
N LEU A 44 -17.38 -19.54 10.20
CA LEU A 44 -16.95 -18.64 11.28
C LEU A 44 -17.73 -18.82 12.58
N GLN A 45 -19.01 -19.22 12.52
CA GLN A 45 -19.77 -19.58 13.72
C GLN A 45 -19.13 -20.77 14.45
N MET A 46 -18.58 -21.73 13.70
CA MET A 46 -17.89 -22.90 14.26
C MET A 46 -16.41 -22.61 14.57
N ASN A 47 -15.77 -21.72 13.81
CA ASN A 47 -14.34 -21.42 13.90
C ASN A 47 -14.10 -19.88 13.92
N PRO A 48 -14.38 -19.20 15.05
CA PRO A 48 -14.42 -17.74 15.10
C PRO A 48 -13.09 -17.03 14.81
N TYR A 49 -11.97 -17.75 14.93
CA TYR A 49 -10.60 -17.23 14.75
C TYR A 49 -9.94 -17.70 13.45
N HIS A 50 -10.71 -18.24 12.50
CA HIS A 50 -10.17 -18.63 11.20
C HIS A 50 -9.88 -17.38 10.35
N VAL A 51 -8.58 -17.10 10.17
CA VAL A 51 -8.06 -15.83 9.63
C VAL A 51 -8.57 -15.52 8.23
N ASP A 52 -8.45 -16.45 7.28
CA ASP A 52 -8.80 -16.17 5.88
C ASP A 52 -10.32 -15.97 5.70
N SER A 53 -11.13 -16.64 6.53
CA SER A 53 -12.58 -16.43 6.54
C SER A 53 -12.95 -15.06 7.10
N LEU A 54 -12.28 -14.61 8.15
CA LEU A 54 -12.48 -13.26 8.70
C LEU A 54 -12.05 -12.19 7.67
N LEU A 55 -10.93 -12.39 6.97
CA LEU A 55 -10.47 -11.49 5.90
C LEU A 55 -11.49 -11.42 4.76
N GLN A 56 -11.97 -12.55 4.27
CA GLN A 56 -12.94 -12.61 3.18
C GLN A 56 -14.30 -12.01 3.60
N LEU A 57 -14.76 -12.29 4.82
CA LEU A 57 -16.02 -11.71 5.32
C LEU A 57 -15.90 -10.20 5.55
N SER A 58 -14.73 -9.70 5.98
CA SER A 58 -14.47 -8.26 6.08
C SER A 58 -14.68 -7.56 4.75
N ASP A 59 -14.22 -8.16 3.65
CA ASP A 59 -14.42 -7.60 2.31
C ASP A 59 -15.90 -7.59 1.91
N VAL A 60 -16.67 -8.64 2.25
CA VAL A 60 -18.12 -8.70 2.03
C VAL A 60 -18.85 -7.61 2.82
N CYS A 61 -18.57 -7.46 4.12
CA CYS A 61 -19.16 -6.43 4.96
C CYS A 61 -18.85 -5.02 4.42
N ARG A 62 -17.60 -4.78 4.02
CA ARG A 62 -17.18 -3.52 3.41
C ARG A 62 -17.94 -3.23 2.10
N MET A 63 -18.14 -4.23 1.24
CA MET A 63 -18.93 -4.09 0.00
C MET A 63 -20.42 -3.81 0.27
N GLN A 64 -20.93 -4.24 1.41
CA GLN A 64 -22.29 -3.95 1.90
C GLN A 64 -22.38 -2.63 2.68
N GLU A 65 -21.33 -1.81 2.64
CA GLU A 65 -21.20 -0.53 3.34
C GLU A 65 -21.19 -0.63 4.89
N ASP A 66 -21.09 -1.85 5.44
CA ASP A 66 -20.92 -2.09 6.87
C ASP A 66 -19.43 -1.98 7.28
N GLN A 67 -18.95 -0.75 7.35
CA GLN A 67 -17.54 -0.43 7.64
C GLN A 67 -17.14 -0.78 9.08
N GLU A 68 -18.07 -0.68 10.03
CA GLU A 68 -17.80 -0.95 11.45
C GLU A 68 -17.51 -2.44 11.63
N MET A 69 -18.41 -3.30 11.14
CA MET A 69 -18.24 -4.74 11.20
C MET A 69 -17.00 -5.19 10.41
N ALA A 70 -16.78 -4.65 9.21
CA ALA A 70 -15.61 -4.97 8.40
C ALA A 70 -14.30 -4.71 9.16
N ARG A 71 -14.20 -3.58 9.85
CA ARG A 71 -13.05 -3.23 10.68
C ARG A 71 -12.91 -4.15 11.89
N ASP A 72 -13.99 -4.43 12.61
CA ASP A 72 -13.97 -5.31 13.77
C ASP A 72 -13.48 -6.72 13.40
N LEU A 73 -13.84 -7.21 12.21
CA LEU A 73 -13.31 -8.47 11.65
C LEU A 73 -11.80 -8.41 11.40
N ILE A 74 -11.26 -7.30 10.87
CA ILE A 74 -9.81 -7.14 10.70
C ILE A 74 -9.08 -7.05 12.04
N GLU A 75 -9.64 -6.34 13.02
CA GLU A 75 -9.07 -6.27 14.38
C GLU A 75 -9.02 -7.69 15.01
N ARG A 76 -10.04 -8.53 14.79
CA ARG A 76 -10.03 -9.95 15.20
C ARG A 76 -9.00 -10.79 14.45
N VAL A 77 -8.75 -10.54 13.17
CA VAL A 77 -7.67 -11.20 12.43
C VAL A 77 -6.32 -10.90 13.07
N LEU A 78 -6.04 -9.61 13.31
CA LEU A 78 -4.78 -9.18 13.92
C LEU A 78 -4.60 -9.80 15.30
N TYR A 79 -5.65 -9.80 16.13
CA TYR A 79 -5.64 -10.45 17.42
C TYR A 79 -5.33 -11.96 17.32
N SER A 80 -5.97 -12.66 16.37
CA SER A 80 -5.76 -14.10 16.16
C SER A 80 -4.31 -14.43 15.78
N LEU A 81 -3.71 -13.59 14.92
CA LEU A 81 -2.33 -13.74 14.49
C LEU A 81 -1.33 -13.37 15.60
N GLU A 82 -1.61 -12.32 16.37
CA GLU A 82 -0.81 -11.89 17.52
C GLU A 82 -0.73 -12.98 18.59
N CYS A 83 -1.85 -13.66 18.88
CA CYS A 83 -1.88 -14.80 19.80
C CYS A 83 -0.96 -15.95 19.38
N ALA A 84 -0.61 -16.02 18.09
CA ALA A 84 0.24 -17.05 17.52
C ALA A 84 1.70 -16.61 17.32
N PHE A 85 2.08 -15.40 17.76
CA PHE A 85 3.45 -14.90 17.63
C PHE A 85 4.46 -15.75 18.40
N HIS A 86 5.66 -15.85 17.83
CA HIS A 86 6.78 -16.45 18.53
C HIS A 86 7.22 -15.48 19.65
N PRO A 87 7.61 -15.95 20.86
CA PRO A 87 7.95 -15.06 21.98
C PRO A 87 9.06 -14.02 21.70
N VAL A 88 9.95 -14.33 20.74
CA VAL A 88 11.04 -13.42 20.32
C VAL A 88 10.68 -12.54 19.12
N PHE A 89 9.50 -12.75 18.51
CA PHE A 89 9.04 -11.93 17.40
C PHE A 89 8.63 -10.56 17.92
N SER A 90 9.31 -9.52 17.44
CA SER A 90 9.06 -8.14 17.87
C SER A 90 8.74 -7.27 16.65
N LEU A 91 7.53 -6.71 16.66
CA LEU A 91 7.04 -5.76 15.66
C LEU A 91 7.82 -4.44 15.66
N THR A 92 8.43 -4.06 16.80
CA THR A 92 9.10 -2.76 16.96
C THR A 92 10.61 -2.82 16.71
N SER A 93 11.20 -4.01 16.69
CA SER A 93 12.65 -4.17 16.55
C SER A 93 13.20 -3.83 15.16
N GLY A 94 12.36 -3.84 14.12
CA GLY A 94 12.79 -3.71 12.71
C GLY A 94 13.68 -4.86 12.22
N SER A 95 13.87 -5.92 13.01
CA SER A 95 14.78 -7.05 12.73
C SER A 95 14.07 -8.35 12.35
N CYS A 96 12.74 -8.39 12.44
CA CYS A 96 11.93 -9.55 12.09
C CYS A 96 11.50 -9.49 10.61
N ARG A 97 11.55 -10.64 9.92
CA ARG A 97 11.17 -10.78 8.50
C ARG A 97 10.17 -11.90 8.30
N LEU A 98 9.28 -11.71 7.32
CA LEU A 98 8.30 -12.71 6.89
C LEU A 98 8.37 -12.84 5.37
N ASP A 99 8.45 -14.07 4.87
CA ASP A 99 8.47 -14.34 3.44
C ASP A 99 7.03 -14.35 2.88
N TYR A 100 6.70 -13.36 2.03
CA TYR A 100 5.38 -13.21 1.42
C TYR A 100 5.02 -14.34 0.44
N ARG A 101 6.00 -15.14 -0.01
CA ARG A 101 5.75 -16.29 -0.88
C ARG A 101 4.98 -17.40 -0.18
N ARG A 102 4.96 -17.43 1.15
CA ARG A 102 4.18 -18.38 1.95
C ARG A 102 2.76 -17.87 2.19
N PRO A 103 1.70 -18.59 1.78
CA PRO A 103 0.31 -18.17 1.99
C PRO A 103 -0.02 -17.81 3.45
N GLU A 104 0.53 -18.56 4.41
CA GLU A 104 0.30 -18.36 5.84
C GLU A 104 0.80 -17.00 6.33
N ASN A 105 1.88 -16.48 5.73
CA ASN A 105 2.40 -15.16 6.05
C ASN A 105 1.58 -14.04 5.39
N ARG A 106 1.04 -14.28 4.19
CA ARG A 106 0.30 -13.25 3.42
C ARG A 106 -0.88 -12.70 4.20
N ALA A 107 -1.59 -13.55 4.92
CA ALA A 107 -2.72 -13.16 5.74
C ALA A 107 -2.36 -12.03 6.73
N PHE A 108 -1.16 -12.07 7.33
CA PHE A 108 -0.70 -11.01 8.23
C PHE A 108 -0.41 -9.70 7.50
N PHE A 109 0.27 -9.75 6.34
CA PHE A 109 0.50 -8.57 5.51
C PHE A 109 -0.82 -7.93 5.06
N LEU A 110 -1.80 -8.74 4.62
CA LEU A 110 -3.11 -8.28 4.17
C LEU A 110 -3.92 -7.69 5.32
N ALA A 111 -3.90 -8.30 6.50
CA ALA A 111 -4.55 -7.78 7.69
C ALA A 111 -3.98 -6.42 8.10
N LEU A 112 -2.65 -6.28 8.15
CA LEU A 112 -1.98 -5.02 8.43
C LEU A 112 -2.33 -3.94 7.41
N PHE A 113 -2.32 -4.29 6.11
CA PHE A 113 -2.65 -3.34 5.05
C PHE A 113 -4.11 -2.89 5.11
N LYS A 114 -5.06 -3.81 5.30
CA LYS A 114 -6.48 -3.46 5.45
C LYS A 114 -6.71 -2.60 6.69
N HIS A 115 -6.06 -2.92 7.81
CA HIS A 115 -6.12 -2.09 9.02
C HIS A 115 -5.55 -0.68 8.77
N LEU A 116 -4.44 -0.58 8.05
CA LEU A 116 -3.86 0.69 7.63
C LEU A 116 -4.84 1.53 6.80
N MET A 117 -5.54 0.92 5.83
CA MET A 117 -6.56 1.61 5.03
C MET A 117 -7.72 2.13 5.90
N PHE A 118 -8.14 1.39 6.93
CA PHE A 118 -9.15 1.87 7.89
C PHE A 118 -8.64 3.06 8.72
N LEU A 119 -7.38 3.05 9.17
CA LEU A 119 -6.76 4.17 9.90
C LEU A 119 -6.66 5.44 9.02
N GLU A 120 -6.32 5.27 7.75
CA GLU A 120 -6.23 6.36 6.78
C GLU A 120 -7.60 7.04 6.59
N LYS A 121 -8.67 6.25 6.37
CA LYS A 121 -10.04 6.73 6.22
C LYS A 121 -10.59 7.42 7.49
N ARG A 122 -10.14 7.00 8.68
CA ARG A 122 -10.46 7.63 9.96
C ARG A 122 -9.70 8.92 10.25
N GLY A 123 -8.75 9.30 9.40
CA GLY A 123 -7.95 10.50 9.61
C GLY A 123 -6.87 10.34 10.69
N CYS A 124 -6.32 9.14 10.84
CA CYS A 124 -5.18 8.86 11.72
C CYS A 124 -3.88 8.63 10.92
N PRO A 125 -3.39 9.63 10.15
CA PRO A 125 -2.28 9.44 9.21
C PRO A 125 -0.96 9.07 9.90
N ARG A 126 -0.71 9.57 11.11
CA ARG A 126 0.50 9.23 11.88
C ARG A 126 0.53 7.75 12.26
N THR A 127 -0.56 7.21 12.78
CA THR A 127 -0.66 5.78 13.09
C THR A 127 -0.60 4.94 11.82
N ALA A 128 -1.32 5.34 10.77
CA ALA A 128 -1.24 4.65 9.48
C ALA A 128 0.19 4.61 8.91
N LEU A 129 0.95 5.70 9.06
CA LEU A 129 2.36 5.75 8.66
C LEU A 129 3.21 4.72 9.40
N GLU A 130 3.00 4.52 10.71
CA GLU A 130 3.71 3.49 11.47
C GLU A 130 3.36 2.07 11.01
N PHE A 131 2.11 1.81 10.64
CA PHE A 131 1.74 0.55 10.00
C PHE A 131 2.38 0.37 8.62
N CYS A 132 2.52 1.44 7.84
CA CYS A 132 3.23 1.43 6.56
C CYS A 132 4.70 1.01 6.76
N LYS A 133 5.37 1.64 7.74
CA LYS A 133 6.75 1.31 8.11
C LYS A 133 6.87 -0.12 8.61
N LEU A 134 5.90 -0.59 9.42
CA LEU A 134 5.86 -1.96 9.91
C LEU A 134 5.78 -2.96 8.74
N ILE A 135 4.81 -2.79 7.84
CA ILE A 135 4.64 -3.66 6.66
C ILE A 135 5.93 -3.68 5.83
N LEU A 136 6.51 -2.51 5.56
CA LEU A 136 7.77 -2.40 4.83
C LEU A 136 8.92 -3.11 5.56
N SER A 137 8.96 -3.06 6.89
CA SER A 137 10.02 -3.70 7.67
C SER A 137 9.98 -5.24 7.65
N LEU A 138 8.81 -5.84 7.38
CA LEU A 138 8.66 -7.29 7.32
C LEU A 138 9.31 -7.90 6.06
N ASP A 139 9.27 -7.17 4.95
CA ASP A 139 9.97 -7.51 3.70
C ASP A 139 10.42 -6.24 2.97
N PRO A 140 11.50 -5.59 3.44
CA PRO A 140 11.95 -4.30 2.92
C PRO A 140 12.54 -4.42 1.52
N GLU A 141 12.90 -5.62 1.09
CA GLU A 141 13.53 -5.86 -0.20
C GLU A 141 12.52 -6.00 -1.33
N ASN A 142 11.48 -6.80 -1.13
CA ASN A 142 10.52 -7.09 -2.18
C ASN A 142 9.31 -6.15 -2.15
N ASP A 143 9.01 -5.52 -0.99
CA ASP A 143 7.82 -4.70 -0.75
C ASP A 143 6.58 -5.32 -1.43
N PRO A 144 6.09 -6.48 -0.93
CA PRO A 144 5.09 -7.28 -1.63
C PRO A 144 3.75 -6.56 -1.80
N LEU A 145 3.46 -5.55 -0.96
CA LEU A 145 2.23 -4.77 -1.04
C LEU A 145 2.45 -3.36 -1.63
N CYS A 146 3.66 -3.08 -2.13
CA CYS A 146 4.08 -1.76 -2.63
C CYS A 146 3.69 -0.61 -1.69
N VAL A 147 3.93 -0.75 -0.37
CA VAL A 147 3.59 0.31 0.59
C VAL A 147 4.43 1.58 0.39
N LEU A 148 5.53 1.49 -0.36
CA LEU A 148 6.27 2.66 -0.85
C LEU A 148 5.40 3.60 -1.71
N LEU A 149 4.34 3.12 -2.36
CA LEU A 149 3.43 3.96 -3.18
C LEU A 149 2.46 4.81 -2.35
N MET A 150 2.48 4.69 -1.02
CA MET A 150 1.61 5.47 -0.13
C MET A 150 2.33 6.12 1.06
N ILE A 151 3.59 5.74 1.31
CA ILE A 151 4.35 6.25 2.46
C ILE A 151 4.56 7.77 2.39
N ASP A 152 4.70 8.31 1.17
CA ASP A 152 4.86 9.74 0.91
C ASP A 152 3.61 10.52 1.32
N PHE A 153 2.43 10.05 0.89
CA PHE A 153 1.15 10.65 1.22
C PHE A 153 0.90 10.66 2.73
N LEU A 154 1.12 9.52 3.40
CA LEU A 154 0.95 9.40 4.84
C LEU A 154 1.94 10.29 5.60
N SER A 155 3.18 10.40 5.13
CA SER A 155 4.19 11.28 5.71
C SER A 155 3.79 12.75 5.62
N LEU A 156 3.33 13.19 4.44
CA LEU A 156 2.85 14.56 4.24
C LEU A 156 1.63 14.87 5.12
N ARG A 157 0.63 13.97 5.17
CA ARG A 157 -0.56 14.13 6.02
C ARG A 157 -0.24 14.12 7.52
N ALA A 158 0.75 13.35 7.92
CA ALA A 158 1.23 13.30 9.31
C ALA A 158 2.17 14.48 9.66
N ARG A 159 2.51 15.34 8.69
CA ARG A 159 3.51 16.43 8.80
C ARG A 159 4.92 15.94 9.15
N GLU A 160 5.23 14.72 8.74
CA GLU A 160 6.50 14.04 8.99
C GLU A 160 7.46 14.26 7.82
N TYR A 161 7.66 15.53 7.48
CA TYR A 161 8.43 15.96 6.32
C TYR A 161 9.90 15.52 6.41
N ALA A 162 10.51 15.68 7.59
CA ALA A 162 11.89 15.27 7.85
C ALA A 162 12.10 13.76 7.71
N PHE A 163 11.09 12.94 8.06
CA PHE A 163 11.16 11.51 7.83
C PHE A 163 11.18 11.19 6.32
N LEU A 164 10.29 11.81 5.54
CA LEU A 164 10.18 11.57 4.10
C LEU A 164 11.45 12.01 3.36
N THR A 165 11.98 13.20 3.65
CA THR A 165 13.18 13.72 2.99
C THR A 165 14.42 12.89 3.33
N ARG A 166 14.60 12.51 4.61
CA ARG A 166 15.68 11.60 5.01
C ARG A 166 15.57 10.24 4.33
N MET A 167 14.38 9.64 4.31
CA MET A 167 14.16 8.37 3.63
C MET A 167 14.52 8.47 2.14
N PHE A 168 14.12 9.55 1.49
CA PHE A 168 14.47 9.80 0.09
C PHE A 168 15.98 9.86 -0.11
N GLU A 169 16.70 10.65 0.69
CA GLU A 169 18.16 10.79 0.59
C GLU A 169 18.90 9.47 0.82
N GLU A 170 18.48 8.68 1.81
CA GLU A 170 19.12 7.40 2.14
C GLU A 170 18.83 6.33 1.06
N TRP A 171 17.59 6.27 0.55
CA TRP A 171 17.14 5.16 -0.29
C TRP A 171 17.19 5.43 -1.79
N GLU A 172 17.34 6.69 -2.23
CA GLU A 172 17.37 7.02 -3.66
C GLU A 172 18.41 6.21 -4.43
N SER A 173 19.62 6.09 -3.87
CA SER A 173 20.76 5.41 -4.51
C SER A 173 20.49 3.94 -4.88
N HIS A 174 19.68 3.24 -4.09
CA HIS A 174 19.44 1.81 -4.27
C HIS A 174 17.99 1.47 -4.61
N ARG A 175 17.01 2.35 -4.36
CA ARG A 175 15.59 2.17 -4.73
C ARG A 175 15.14 2.99 -5.93
N ASN A 176 15.88 4.03 -6.34
CA ASN A 176 15.48 4.97 -7.39
C ASN A 176 14.09 5.57 -7.13
N LEU A 177 13.86 6.11 -5.93
CA LEU A 177 12.56 6.64 -5.51
C LEU A 177 12.10 7.78 -6.41
N SER A 178 13.01 8.58 -6.98
CA SER A 178 12.70 9.66 -7.92
C SER A 178 12.04 9.17 -9.21
N GLN A 179 12.09 7.86 -9.49
CA GLN A 179 11.41 7.24 -10.63
C GLN A 179 9.96 6.85 -10.31
N LEU A 180 9.48 7.07 -9.09
CA LEU A 180 8.09 6.91 -8.74
C LEU A 180 7.43 8.30 -8.70
N PRO A 181 6.31 8.52 -9.42
CA PRO A 181 5.63 9.82 -9.42
C PRO A 181 5.29 10.31 -8.00
N ASN A 182 4.94 9.40 -7.11
CA ASN A 182 4.58 9.77 -5.75
C ASN A 182 5.75 10.41 -4.99
N PHE A 183 6.94 9.81 -4.97
CA PHE A 183 8.11 10.44 -4.35
C PHE A 183 8.57 11.68 -5.10
N ALA A 184 8.59 11.64 -6.44
CA ALA A 184 9.07 12.76 -7.25
C ALA A 184 8.30 14.06 -6.98
N PHE A 185 7.00 13.98 -6.70
CA PHE A 185 6.18 15.15 -6.37
C PHE A 185 6.03 15.41 -4.87
N SER A 186 5.98 14.37 -4.03
CA SER A 186 5.77 14.54 -2.59
C SER A 186 7.02 14.99 -1.83
N VAL A 187 8.21 14.58 -2.26
CA VAL A 187 9.48 15.01 -1.64
C VAL A 187 9.73 16.52 -1.80
N PRO A 188 9.63 17.13 -3.00
CA PRO A 188 9.75 18.57 -3.11
C PRO A 188 8.68 19.32 -2.31
N LEU A 189 7.46 18.78 -2.23
CA LEU A 189 6.41 19.35 -1.38
C LEU A 189 6.79 19.31 0.11
N ALA A 190 7.42 18.24 0.58
CA ALA A 190 7.95 18.16 1.94
C ALA A 190 9.06 19.20 2.20
N TYR A 191 10.00 19.38 1.26
CA TYR A 191 11.01 20.46 1.36
C TYR A 191 10.37 21.85 1.34
N PHE A 192 9.34 22.06 0.52
CA PHE A 192 8.61 23.33 0.49
C PHE A 192 7.99 23.63 1.86
N PHE A 193 7.30 22.67 2.48
CA PHE A 193 6.75 22.85 3.83
C PHE A 193 7.82 23.05 4.90
N LEU A 194 8.95 22.34 4.85
CA LEU A 194 10.09 22.57 5.75
C LEU A 194 10.64 23.99 5.62
N SER A 195 10.71 24.54 4.39
CA SER A 195 11.17 25.91 4.14
C SER A 195 10.23 27.00 4.65
N GLN A 196 9.04 26.64 5.11
CA GLN A 196 8.06 27.55 5.73
C GLN A 196 8.07 27.47 7.26
N GLN A 197 8.79 26.52 7.85
CA GLN A 197 8.86 26.41 9.31
C GLN A 197 9.71 27.54 9.88
N GLU A 198 9.20 28.22 10.91
CA GLU A 198 9.83 29.39 11.55
C GLU A 198 11.12 29.04 12.32
N GLU A 199 11.38 27.76 12.56
CA GLU A 199 12.52 27.28 13.36
C GLU A 199 13.87 27.40 12.63
N HIS A 200 13.87 27.55 11.30
CA HIS A 200 15.08 27.59 10.48
C HIS A 200 15.58 29.00 10.20
N SER A 201 16.90 29.14 10.07
CA SER A 201 17.50 30.41 9.66
C SER A 201 17.04 30.79 8.24
N GLU A 202 16.99 32.09 7.92
CA GLU A 202 16.59 32.57 6.59
C GLU A 202 17.41 31.93 5.45
N MET A 203 18.70 31.69 5.71
CA MET A 203 19.61 31.05 4.76
C MET A 203 19.23 29.58 4.50
N GLU A 204 18.97 28.80 5.55
CA GLU A 204 18.55 27.40 5.43
C GLU A 204 17.19 27.27 4.76
N SER A 205 16.24 28.15 5.11
CA SER A 205 14.92 28.21 4.50
C SER A 205 15.01 28.53 3.01
N SER A 206 15.88 29.47 2.61
CA SER A 206 16.13 29.79 1.20
C SER A 206 16.71 28.61 0.42
N GLN A 207 17.74 27.95 0.95
CA GLN A 207 18.35 26.77 0.33
C GLN A 207 17.35 25.61 0.19
N THR A 208 16.55 25.37 1.23
CA THR A 208 15.53 24.31 1.25
C THR A 208 14.45 24.59 0.21
N ARG A 209 14.03 25.85 0.07
CA ARG A 209 13.06 26.28 -0.93
C ARG A 209 13.60 26.15 -2.36
N GLU A 210 14.86 26.50 -2.58
CA GLU A 210 15.51 26.32 -3.89
C GLU A 210 15.61 24.83 -4.24
N ARG A 211 15.98 23.98 -3.28
CA ARG A 211 15.99 22.53 -3.46
C ARG A 211 14.60 21.98 -3.81
N ALA A 212 13.55 22.45 -3.12
CA ALA A 212 12.17 22.10 -3.44
C ALA A 212 11.82 22.48 -4.89
N ALA A 213 12.15 23.71 -5.31
CA ALA A 213 11.90 24.21 -6.66
C ALA A 213 12.60 23.34 -7.74
N ARG A 214 13.89 23.06 -7.57
CA ARG A 214 14.66 22.22 -8.51
C ARG A 214 14.05 20.81 -8.64
N LEU A 215 13.64 20.21 -7.51
CA LEU A 215 13.07 18.86 -7.50
C LEU A 215 11.68 18.81 -8.14
N ILE A 216 10.80 19.80 -7.89
CA ILE A 216 9.48 19.82 -8.54
C ILE A 216 9.59 20.10 -10.04
N GLN A 217 10.53 20.94 -10.47
CA GLN A 217 10.80 21.17 -11.90
C GLN A 217 11.25 19.87 -12.58
N LEU A 218 12.18 19.13 -11.96
CA LEU A 218 12.60 17.82 -12.45
C LEU A 218 11.42 16.83 -12.50
N ALA A 219 10.55 16.82 -11.49
CA ALA A 219 9.38 15.96 -11.45
C ALA A 219 8.38 16.28 -12.58
N LEU A 220 8.13 17.56 -12.84
CA LEU A 220 7.27 18.03 -13.93
C LEU A 220 7.83 17.68 -15.31
N ILE A 221 9.16 17.71 -15.48
CA ILE A 221 9.82 17.27 -16.72
C ILE A 221 9.77 15.75 -16.87
N MET A 222 10.02 15.02 -15.78
CA MET A 222 10.03 13.56 -15.74
C MET A 222 8.63 12.97 -15.90
N PHE A 223 7.58 13.63 -15.41
CA PHE A 223 6.20 13.14 -15.41
C PHE A 223 5.18 14.23 -15.80
N PRO A 224 5.24 14.73 -17.05
CA PRO A 224 4.39 15.83 -17.49
C PRO A 224 2.89 15.49 -17.46
N SER A 225 2.53 14.22 -17.53
CA SER A 225 1.13 13.75 -17.47
C SER A 225 0.46 13.93 -16.11
N VAL A 226 1.20 14.28 -15.05
CA VAL A 226 0.65 14.47 -13.69
C VAL A 226 -0.07 15.81 -13.55
N LEU A 227 0.42 16.87 -14.20
CA LEU A 227 -0.03 18.24 -13.94
C LEU A 227 -1.52 18.45 -14.24
N MET A 228 -1.97 18.13 -15.45
CA MET A 228 -3.35 18.41 -15.85
C MET A 228 -4.38 17.62 -15.01
N PRO A 229 -4.25 16.29 -14.81
CA PRO A 229 -5.15 15.55 -13.92
C PRO A 229 -5.12 16.08 -12.48
N LEU A 230 -3.97 16.54 -11.99
CA LEU A 230 -3.85 17.13 -10.66
C LEU A 230 -4.65 18.43 -10.54
N LEU A 231 -4.53 19.32 -11.53
CA LEU A 231 -5.29 20.58 -11.58
C LEU A 231 -6.80 20.32 -11.67
N ASP A 232 -7.22 19.34 -12.48
CA ASP A 232 -8.63 18.93 -12.60
C ASP A 232 -9.20 18.46 -11.25
N HIS A 233 -8.48 17.61 -10.51
CA HIS A 233 -8.88 17.15 -9.18
C HIS A 233 -8.86 18.26 -8.12
N CYS A 234 -8.04 19.30 -8.33
CA CYS A 234 -8.02 20.48 -7.50
C CYS A 234 -9.06 21.53 -7.91
N SER A 235 -9.74 21.33 -9.04
CA SER A 235 -10.66 22.30 -9.64
C SER A 235 -9.99 23.65 -9.95
N VAL A 236 -8.71 23.62 -10.33
CA VAL A 236 -7.91 24.78 -10.71
C VAL A 236 -7.76 24.81 -12.22
N GLN A 237 -7.99 25.96 -12.84
CA GLN A 237 -7.77 26.15 -14.27
C GLN A 237 -6.33 26.60 -14.52
N PRO A 238 -5.60 25.97 -15.46
CA PRO A 238 -4.30 26.46 -15.88
C PRO A 238 -4.42 27.81 -16.60
N ASP A 239 -3.35 28.59 -16.57
CA ASP A 239 -3.27 29.80 -17.38
C ASP A 239 -3.22 29.49 -18.89
N ALA A 240 -3.35 30.54 -19.72
CA ALA A 240 -3.38 30.42 -21.17
C ALA A 240 -2.10 29.82 -21.78
N ARG A 241 -0.93 30.05 -21.15
CA ARG A 241 0.35 29.51 -21.63
C ARG A 241 0.38 28.01 -21.41
N VAL A 242 0.06 27.55 -20.20
CA VAL A 242 0.03 26.12 -19.87
C VAL A 242 -1.04 25.39 -20.68
N ALA A 243 -2.25 25.95 -20.79
CA ALA A 243 -3.36 25.34 -21.51
C ALA A 243 -3.10 25.17 -23.01
N SER A 244 -2.34 26.09 -23.63
CA SER A 244 -2.01 26.04 -25.06
C SER A 244 -0.73 25.25 -25.37
N HIS A 245 0.10 24.97 -24.37
CA HIS A 245 1.39 24.32 -24.58
C HIS A 245 1.27 22.79 -24.71
N SER A 246 1.91 22.22 -25.73
CA SER A 246 1.78 20.77 -26.03
C SER A 246 2.42 19.85 -24.99
N PHE A 247 3.34 20.35 -24.17
CA PHE A 247 4.12 19.56 -23.22
C PHE A 247 3.32 19.01 -22.04
N PHE A 248 2.34 19.76 -21.53
CA PHE A 248 1.45 19.30 -20.45
C PHE A 248 0.07 18.88 -20.96
N GLY A 249 -0.27 19.22 -22.22
CA GLY A 249 -1.57 18.93 -22.82
C GLY A 249 -1.82 17.46 -23.15
N LEU A 250 -2.84 17.21 -23.96
CA LEU A 250 -3.35 15.87 -24.28
C LEU A 250 -2.28 14.91 -24.84
N ASN A 251 -1.32 15.42 -25.62
CA ASN A 251 -0.21 14.62 -26.14
C ASN A 251 0.62 13.99 -25.03
N ALA A 252 0.81 14.71 -23.92
CA ALA A 252 1.53 14.23 -22.75
C ALA A 252 0.78 13.14 -21.99
N GLN A 253 -0.54 13.00 -22.17
CA GLN A 253 -1.34 11.92 -21.58
C GLN A 253 -1.39 10.70 -22.51
N ILE A 254 -1.57 10.92 -23.82
CA ILE A 254 -1.68 9.84 -24.82
C ILE A 254 -0.35 9.12 -25.04
N SER A 255 0.78 9.85 -25.05
CA SER A 255 2.10 9.28 -25.34
C SER A 255 2.69 8.44 -24.21
N GLN A 256 2.04 8.40 -23.04
CA GLN A 256 2.60 7.75 -21.86
C GLN A 256 2.36 6.23 -21.86
N PRO A 257 3.33 5.46 -21.37
CA PRO A 257 3.13 4.05 -21.13
C PRO A 257 1.97 3.79 -20.14
N PRO A 258 1.15 2.75 -20.34
CA PRO A 258 0.01 2.43 -19.46
C PRO A 258 0.39 2.26 -17.98
N ALA A 259 1.54 1.64 -17.70
CA ALA A 259 2.02 1.45 -16.32
C ALA A 259 2.28 2.79 -15.61
N LEU A 260 2.80 3.79 -16.34
CA LEU A 260 3.02 5.12 -15.78
C LEU A 260 1.70 5.88 -15.57
N ASN A 261 0.74 5.71 -16.49
CA ASN A 261 -0.61 6.26 -16.30
C ASN A 261 -1.26 5.71 -15.03
N GLN A 262 -1.11 4.41 -14.75
CA GLN A 262 -1.62 3.81 -13.52
C GLN A 262 -0.97 4.41 -12.26
N LEU A 263 0.36 4.57 -12.23
CA LEU A 263 1.07 5.22 -11.13
C LEU A 263 0.66 6.70 -10.96
N THR A 264 0.47 7.41 -12.07
CA THR A 264 0.01 8.80 -12.08
C THR A 264 -1.39 8.92 -11.49
N SER A 265 -2.34 8.09 -11.96
CA SER A 265 -3.72 8.08 -11.43
C SER A 265 -3.76 7.71 -9.95
N LEU A 266 -2.94 6.74 -9.52
CA LEU A 266 -2.80 6.36 -8.12
C LEU A 266 -2.28 7.52 -7.26
N TYR A 267 -1.25 8.22 -7.74
CA TYR A 267 -0.69 9.37 -7.04
C TYR A 267 -1.69 10.53 -6.93
N VAL A 268 -2.25 10.96 -8.06
CA VAL A 268 -3.15 12.12 -8.13
C VAL A 268 -4.41 11.87 -7.30
N GLY A 269 -5.06 10.72 -7.48
CA GLY A 269 -6.29 10.39 -6.74
C GLY A 269 -6.07 10.41 -5.22
N ARG A 270 -4.89 10.01 -4.75
CA ARG A 270 -4.55 9.96 -3.33
C ARG A 270 -4.13 11.32 -2.77
N THR A 271 -3.33 12.08 -3.52
CA THR A 271 -2.60 13.24 -2.98
C THR A 271 -3.19 14.59 -3.36
N HIS A 272 -4.14 14.69 -4.30
CA HIS A 272 -4.67 15.97 -4.80
C HIS A 272 -5.12 16.94 -3.69
N SER A 273 -5.68 16.43 -2.58
CA SER A 273 -6.11 17.26 -1.44
C SER A 273 -4.97 18.08 -0.82
N LEU A 274 -3.73 17.60 -0.87
CA LEU A 274 -2.54 18.28 -0.34
C LEU A 274 -2.10 19.45 -1.21
N TRP A 275 -2.49 19.46 -2.49
CA TRP A 275 -2.14 20.49 -3.46
C TRP A 275 -3.12 21.66 -3.44
N LYS A 276 -4.30 21.53 -2.81
CA LYS A 276 -5.34 22.58 -2.78
C LYS A 276 -4.95 23.84 -1.98
N ASP A 277 -3.84 23.80 -1.23
CA ASP A 277 -3.34 24.98 -0.51
C ASP A 277 -2.94 26.08 -1.52
N PRO A 278 -3.49 27.31 -1.43
CA PRO A 278 -3.16 28.40 -2.34
C PRO A 278 -1.66 28.72 -2.41
N ALA A 279 -0.93 28.60 -1.30
CA ALA A 279 0.52 28.83 -1.27
C ALA A 279 1.27 27.75 -2.06
N VAL A 280 0.81 26.50 -1.98
CA VAL A 280 1.36 25.39 -2.76
C VAL A 280 1.05 25.59 -4.25
N MET A 281 -0.18 26.00 -4.60
CA MET A 281 -0.55 26.24 -6.00
C MET A 281 0.22 27.41 -6.63
N ALA A 282 0.37 28.54 -5.93
CA ALA A 282 1.15 29.67 -6.43
C ALA A 282 2.64 29.30 -6.61
N TRP A 283 3.18 28.49 -5.71
CA TRP A 283 4.53 27.95 -5.84
C TRP A 283 4.62 26.98 -7.04
N LEU A 284 3.64 26.08 -7.22
CA LEU A 284 3.61 25.17 -8.36
C LEU A 284 3.53 25.93 -9.69
N GLU A 285 2.67 26.94 -9.80
CA GLU A 285 2.51 27.78 -10.99
C GLU A 285 3.84 28.42 -11.42
N THR A 286 4.61 28.95 -10.47
CA THR A 286 5.94 29.52 -10.73
C THR A 286 6.89 28.48 -11.35
N ASN A 287 6.88 27.26 -10.82
CA ASN A 287 7.76 26.19 -11.31
C ASN A 287 7.30 25.59 -12.65
N VAL A 288 5.99 25.55 -12.90
CA VAL A 288 5.44 25.14 -14.20
C VAL A 288 5.91 26.07 -15.31
N HIS A 289 5.91 27.39 -15.05
CA HIS A 289 6.43 28.39 -16.00
C HIS A 289 7.92 28.21 -16.30
N GLU A 290 8.72 27.93 -15.28
CA GLU A 290 10.15 27.65 -15.47
C GLU A 290 10.37 26.38 -16.30
N VAL A 291 9.60 25.32 -16.05
CA VAL A 291 9.66 24.09 -16.85
C VAL A 291 9.27 24.35 -18.30
N LEU A 292 8.23 25.14 -18.56
CA LEU A 292 7.88 25.52 -19.93
C LEU A 292 9.01 26.28 -20.62
N HIS A 293 9.68 27.19 -19.91
CA HIS A 293 10.87 27.86 -20.45
C HIS A 293 11.98 26.86 -20.82
N LEU A 294 12.29 25.89 -19.95
CA LEU A 294 13.27 24.83 -20.23
C LEU A 294 12.87 23.97 -21.46
N VAL A 295 11.58 23.69 -21.62
CA VAL A 295 11.07 22.96 -22.78
C VAL A 295 11.17 23.79 -24.06
N ASP A 296 10.84 25.08 -24.01
CA ASP A 296 10.92 26.02 -25.13
C ASP A 296 12.36 26.15 -25.66
N ILE A 297 13.35 26.19 -24.76
CA ILE A 297 14.79 26.22 -25.13
C ILE A 297 15.36 24.85 -25.48
N LYS A 298 14.54 23.78 -25.46
CA LYS A 298 14.92 22.40 -25.73
C LYS A 298 16.06 21.89 -24.85
N ASP A 299 15.94 22.12 -23.55
CA ASP A 299 16.91 21.61 -22.59
C ASP A 299 17.10 20.08 -22.77
N PRO A 300 18.35 19.57 -22.85
CA PRO A 300 18.64 18.15 -23.03
C PRO A 300 17.96 17.23 -22.01
N LEU A 301 17.67 17.74 -20.81
CA LEU A 301 16.99 17.01 -19.74
C LEU A 301 15.59 16.54 -20.17
N VAL A 302 14.91 17.30 -21.03
CA VAL A 302 13.55 16.97 -21.50
C VAL A 302 13.55 15.70 -22.33
N GLU A 303 14.48 15.60 -23.29
CA GLU A 303 14.65 14.40 -24.13
C GLU A 303 15.14 13.21 -23.30
N GLU A 304 16.08 13.44 -22.37
CA GLU A 304 16.56 12.39 -21.46
C GLU A 304 15.43 11.78 -20.61
N CYS A 305 14.57 12.63 -20.05
CA CYS A 305 13.40 12.21 -19.27
C CYS A 305 12.38 11.45 -20.12
N GLU A 306 12.15 11.87 -21.36
CA GLU A 306 11.27 11.15 -22.29
C GLU A 306 11.80 9.74 -22.60
N LEU A 307 13.10 9.61 -22.89
CA LEU A 307 13.73 8.32 -23.12
C LEU A 307 13.67 7.43 -21.87
N LYS A 308 13.95 7.98 -20.69
CA LYS A 308 13.81 7.25 -19.41
C LYS A 308 12.39 6.72 -19.23
N ARG A 309 11.37 7.51 -19.51
CA ARG A 309 9.97 7.05 -19.41
C ARG A 309 9.67 5.88 -20.34
N LYS A 310 10.02 6.01 -21.63
CA LYS A 310 9.79 4.95 -22.63
C LYS A 310 10.50 3.64 -22.26
N MET A 311 11.71 3.73 -21.71
CA MET A 311 12.47 2.55 -21.31
C MET A 311 11.94 1.88 -20.03
N ARG A 312 11.54 2.66 -19.03
CA ARG A 312 11.34 2.16 -17.65
C ARG A 312 9.92 1.72 -17.32
N TYR A 313 8.88 2.29 -17.95
CA TYR A 313 7.48 2.02 -17.58
C TYR A 313 6.73 1.16 -18.59
N GLN A 314 7.40 0.18 -19.20
CA GLN A 314 6.78 -0.70 -20.22
C GLN A 314 5.62 -1.52 -19.64
N SER A 315 5.77 -2.02 -18.41
CA SER A 315 4.76 -2.79 -17.69
C SER A 315 4.95 -2.59 -16.18
N ALA A 316 3.85 -2.55 -15.43
CA ALA A 316 3.93 -2.53 -13.98
C ALA A 316 4.15 -3.96 -13.44
N PRO A 317 4.92 -4.14 -12.36
CA PRO A 317 5.10 -5.45 -11.73
C PRO A 317 3.85 -5.87 -10.95
N ARG A 318 3.77 -7.17 -10.66
CA ARG A 318 2.59 -7.79 -10.02
C ARG A 318 2.22 -7.21 -8.65
N ASN A 319 3.21 -6.81 -7.85
CA ASN A 319 2.97 -6.16 -6.55
C ASN A 319 2.31 -4.78 -6.69
N ILE A 320 2.57 -4.03 -7.77
CA ILE A 320 1.87 -2.76 -8.05
C ILE A 320 0.40 -3.03 -8.39
N TYR A 321 0.10 -4.02 -9.23
CA TYR A 321 -1.30 -4.40 -9.49
C TYR A 321 -2.02 -4.85 -8.23
N ARG A 322 -1.33 -5.62 -7.37
CA ARG A 322 -1.86 -6.01 -6.05
C ARG A 322 -2.18 -4.80 -5.18
N HIS A 323 -1.27 -3.83 -5.12
CA HIS A 323 -1.48 -2.58 -4.38
C HIS A 323 -2.68 -1.79 -4.90
N VAL A 324 -2.87 -1.71 -6.22
CA VAL A 324 -4.02 -1.03 -6.83
C VAL A 324 -5.33 -1.69 -6.43
N ILE A 325 -5.40 -3.02 -6.50
CA ILE A 325 -6.58 -3.79 -6.08
C ILE A 325 -6.86 -3.58 -4.59
N LEU A 326 -5.83 -3.64 -3.75
CA LEU A 326 -5.96 -3.47 -2.31
C LEU A 326 -6.32 -2.03 -1.90
N SER A 327 -5.87 -1.03 -2.67
CA SER A 327 -6.14 0.39 -2.41
C SER A 327 -7.55 0.81 -2.82
N GLU A 328 -8.20 0.05 -3.71
CA GLU A 328 -9.58 0.27 -4.17
C GLU A 328 -9.83 1.67 -4.75
N MET A 329 -8.79 2.31 -5.30
CA MET A 329 -8.92 3.58 -5.99
C MET A 329 -9.57 3.37 -7.34
N LYS A 330 -10.74 3.98 -7.57
CA LYS A 330 -11.60 3.71 -8.73
C LYS A 330 -10.86 3.94 -10.05
N GLU A 331 -10.19 5.08 -10.16
CA GLU A 331 -9.45 5.52 -11.34
C GLU A 331 -8.28 4.59 -11.65
N ALA A 332 -7.54 4.16 -10.61
CA ALA A 332 -6.40 3.27 -10.76
C ALA A 332 -6.83 1.82 -11.06
N THR A 333 -7.96 1.37 -10.50
CA THR A 333 -8.54 0.05 -10.73
C THR A 333 -9.05 -0.08 -12.16
N ALA A 334 -9.70 0.97 -12.68
CA ALA A 334 -10.16 1.02 -14.06
C ALA A 334 -9.01 0.96 -15.09
N ALA A 335 -7.80 1.33 -14.68
CA ALA A 335 -6.60 1.31 -15.52
C ALA A 335 -5.82 -0.03 -15.44
N LEU A 336 -6.32 -1.05 -14.74
CA LEU A 336 -5.67 -2.35 -14.66
C LEU A 336 -5.69 -3.08 -16.04
N PRO A 337 -4.60 -3.76 -16.41
CA PRO A 337 -4.55 -4.56 -17.64
C PRO A 337 -5.60 -5.68 -17.67
N LEU A 338 -6.04 -6.07 -18.87
CA LEU A 338 -7.04 -7.14 -19.07
C LEU A 338 -6.54 -8.49 -18.54
N GLU A 339 -5.24 -8.73 -18.58
CA GLU A 339 -4.61 -9.95 -18.05
C GLU A 339 -4.82 -10.08 -16.54
N VAL A 340 -4.97 -8.96 -15.84
CA VAL A 340 -5.23 -8.91 -14.39
C VAL A 340 -6.73 -9.00 -14.10
N THR A 341 -7.55 -8.30 -14.87
CA THR A 341 -9.00 -8.17 -14.61
C THR A 341 -9.84 -9.35 -15.15
N SER A 342 -9.29 -10.14 -16.07
CA SER A 342 -9.96 -11.32 -16.64
C SER A 342 -10.05 -12.51 -15.68
N GLN A 343 -9.23 -12.54 -14.62
CA GLN A 343 -9.25 -13.60 -13.62
C GLN A 343 -9.98 -13.12 -12.36
N PRO A 344 -10.78 -13.98 -11.71
CA PRO A 344 -11.38 -13.63 -10.43
C PRO A 344 -10.28 -13.41 -9.39
N VAL A 345 -10.19 -12.19 -8.87
CA VAL A 345 -9.25 -11.85 -7.80
C VAL A 345 -9.94 -12.09 -6.47
N MET A 346 -9.35 -12.97 -5.66
CA MET A 346 -9.89 -13.31 -4.35
C MET A 346 -9.38 -12.32 -3.30
N GLY A 347 -10.27 -11.84 -2.44
CA GLY A 347 -9.93 -10.83 -1.42
C GLY A 347 -8.95 -11.33 -0.36
N PHE A 348 -9.01 -12.62 -0.04
CA PHE A 348 -8.12 -13.26 0.94
C PHE A 348 -6.69 -13.51 0.43
N ASP A 349 -6.46 -13.54 -0.90
CA ASP A 349 -5.13 -13.74 -1.49
C ASP A 349 -5.04 -13.07 -2.88
N PRO A 350 -5.00 -11.72 -2.94
CA PRO A 350 -5.06 -10.99 -4.20
C PRO A 350 -3.73 -11.11 -4.95
N LEU A 351 -3.82 -11.63 -6.19
CA LEU A 351 -2.69 -11.81 -7.09
C LEU A 351 -1.48 -12.48 -6.40
N PRO A 352 -1.56 -13.74 -5.94
CA PRO A 352 -0.46 -14.39 -5.22
C PRO A 352 0.84 -14.43 -6.05
N PRO A 353 2.04 -14.41 -5.42
CA PRO A 353 3.31 -14.60 -6.12
C PRO A 353 3.34 -15.87 -6.97
N LEU A 354 3.97 -15.82 -8.14
CA LEU A 354 4.07 -16.98 -9.04
C LEU A 354 4.97 -18.08 -8.48
N ASP A 355 5.94 -17.70 -7.65
CA ASP A 355 6.88 -18.59 -6.95
C ASP A 355 6.42 -18.92 -5.52
N SER A 356 5.12 -19.09 -5.33
CA SER A 356 4.50 -19.43 -4.04
C SER A 356 5.14 -20.69 -3.41
N ILE A 357 5.47 -20.61 -2.11
CA ILE A 357 5.96 -21.76 -1.33
C ILE A 357 4.77 -22.41 -0.63
N ILE A 358 4.36 -23.59 -1.11
CA ILE A 358 3.20 -24.32 -0.60
C ILE A 358 3.63 -25.21 0.57
N SER A 359 3.07 -24.96 1.76
CA SER A 359 3.39 -25.77 2.95
C SER A 359 2.53 -27.04 3.07
N TYR A 360 1.30 -27.02 2.54
CA TYR A 360 0.40 -28.16 2.49
C TYR A 360 -0.58 -28.04 1.31
N THR A 361 -0.98 -29.18 0.74
CA THR A 361 -1.90 -29.24 -0.40
C THR A 361 -3.24 -29.78 0.03
N ARG A 362 -4.29 -29.19 -0.54
CA ARG A 362 -5.66 -29.68 -0.37
C ARG A 362 -5.81 -31.08 -0.98
N PRO A 363 -6.40 -32.06 -0.28
CA PRO A 363 -6.70 -33.36 -0.86
C PRO A 363 -7.60 -33.23 -2.10
N GLU A 364 -7.39 -34.06 -3.10
CA GLU A 364 -8.27 -34.11 -4.27
C GLU A 364 -9.70 -34.43 -3.84
N ARG A 365 -10.68 -33.71 -4.40
CA ARG A 365 -12.10 -34.02 -4.19
C ARG A 365 -12.37 -35.39 -4.83
N TYR A 366 -12.64 -36.41 -4.01
CA TYR A 366 -13.08 -37.68 -4.52
C TYR A 366 -14.51 -37.52 -5.06
N PHE A 367 -14.64 -37.36 -6.37
CA PHE A 367 -15.93 -37.51 -7.03
C PHE A 367 -16.13 -39.02 -7.24
N PRO A 368 -16.97 -39.71 -6.46
CA PRO A 368 -17.34 -41.08 -6.80
C PRO A 368 -17.90 -41.06 -8.22
N ALA A 369 -17.38 -41.96 -9.07
CA ALA A 369 -17.80 -42.08 -10.46
C ALA A 369 -19.34 -42.13 -10.54
N PRO A 370 -19.98 -41.43 -11.49
CA PRO A 370 -21.41 -41.46 -11.61
C PRO A 370 -21.84 -42.90 -11.87
N VAL A 371 -22.59 -43.47 -10.92
CA VAL A 371 -23.31 -44.72 -11.13
C VAL A 371 -24.25 -44.49 -12.31
N GLN A 372 -23.96 -45.15 -13.43
CA GLN A 372 -24.71 -45.00 -14.66
C GLN A 372 -26.20 -45.27 -14.43
N ALA A 373 -26.97 -44.23 -14.71
CA ALA A 373 -28.35 -44.21 -15.20
C ALA A 373 -29.04 -45.57 -15.38
N GLN A 374 -29.95 -45.89 -14.44
CA GLN A 374 -31.20 -46.57 -14.74
C GLN A 374 -32.32 -45.96 -13.90
N LEU A 375 -32.99 -44.95 -14.45
CA LEU A 375 -34.44 -44.85 -14.53
C LEU A 375 -34.80 -43.56 -15.28
N ALA A 376 -35.43 -43.78 -16.43
CA ALA A 376 -35.81 -42.78 -17.39
C ALA A 376 -37.02 -41.95 -16.93
N SER A 377 -37.09 -40.75 -17.53
CA SER A 377 -38.31 -40.07 -17.99
C SER A 377 -39.39 -39.70 -16.97
N SER A 378 -39.51 -38.41 -16.66
CA SER A 378 -40.62 -37.57 -17.15
C SER A 378 -40.70 -36.21 -16.40
N GLN A 379 -40.83 -35.12 -17.18
CA GLN A 379 -41.48 -33.84 -16.83
C GLN A 379 -40.78 -32.98 -15.73
N HIS A 380 -40.60 -31.66 -15.79
CA HIS A 380 -41.24 -30.55 -16.50
C HIS A 380 -40.25 -29.37 -16.70
N ARG A 381 -40.57 -28.51 -17.68
CA ARG A 381 -39.96 -27.19 -17.95
C ARG A 381 -40.46 -26.10 -16.99
N HIS A 382 -39.72 -24.97 -16.97
CA HIS A 382 -40.05 -23.62 -16.48
C HIS A 382 -39.86 -23.41 -14.96
N LEU A 383 -39.24 -22.35 -14.43
CA LEU A 383 -39.03 -20.95 -14.85
C LEU A 383 -37.73 -20.37 -14.27
N ALA A 384 -37.20 -19.35 -14.95
CA ALA A 384 -36.25 -18.39 -14.37
C ALA A 384 -36.93 -17.51 -13.32
N ALA A 385 -36.28 -17.30 -12.18
CA ALA A 385 -36.59 -16.22 -11.26
C ALA A 385 -35.29 -15.62 -10.73
N SER A 386 -35.09 -14.34 -11.03
CA SER A 386 -34.08 -13.46 -10.46
C SER A 386 -34.34 -13.32 -8.96
N ALA A 387 -33.43 -13.84 -8.14
CA ALA A 387 -33.45 -13.61 -6.70
C ALA A 387 -32.61 -12.36 -6.39
N ARG A 388 -33.29 -11.23 -6.18
CA ARG A 388 -32.72 -10.15 -5.37
C ARG A 388 -32.63 -10.67 -3.94
N VAL A 389 -31.42 -10.89 -3.46
CA VAL A 389 -31.19 -11.19 -2.05
C VAL A 389 -31.25 -9.87 -1.28
N HIS A 390 -32.34 -9.67 -0.54
CA HIS A 390 -32.36 -8.76 0.61
C HIS A 390 -31.73 -9.51 1.78
N VAL A 391 -30.48 -9.18 2.11
CA VAL A 391 -29.94 -9.48 3.43
C VAL A 391 -30.47 -8.38 4.34
N GLY A 392 -31.57 -8.66 5.04
CA GLY A 392 -32.05 -7.78 6.10
C GLY A 392 -30.97 -7.66 7.18
N ALA A 393 -30.83 -6.45 7.74
CA ALA A 393 -29.96 -6.16 8.87
C ALA A 393 -30.32 -7.07 10.07
N GLN A 394 -29.72 -8.25 10.13
CA GLN A 394 -29.68 -9.05 11.34
C GLN A 394 -28.46 -8.57 12.11
N HIS A 395 -28.71 -8.01 13.30
CA HIS A 395 -27.67 -7.67 14.25
C HIS A 395 -26.83 -8.93 14.50
N TRP A 396 -25.62 -8.98 13.95
CA TRP A 396 -24.71 -10.11 14.11
C TRP A 396 -24.20 -10.09 15.56
N HIS A 397 -24.89 -10.78 16.47
CA HIS A 397 -24.41 -11.02 17.83
C HIS A 397 -23.26 -12.04 17.78
N LEU A 398 -22.09 -11.60 17.30
CA LEU A 398 -20.84 -12.22 17.63
C LEU A 398 -20.48 -11.80 19.07
N LEU A 399 -20.01 -12.77 19.87
CA LEU A 399 -19.66 -12.61 21.28
C LEU A 399 -18.97 -11.25 21.54
N PRO A 400 -19.33 -10.54 22.63
CA PRO A 400 -18.75 -9.23 22.91
C PRO A 400 -17.24 -9.36 23.08
N PRO A 401 -16.44 -8.41 22.56
CA PRO A 401 -15.02 -8.36 22.87
C PRO A 401 -14.86 -8.19 24.39
N ARG A 402 -14.09 -9.08 25.02
CA ARG A 402 -13.56 -8.77 26.35
C ARG A 402 -12.62 -7.59 26.18
N GLU A 403 -12.84 -6.55 26.97
CA GLU A 403 -12.07 -5.30 26.96
C GLU A 403 -10.56 -5.59 26.84
N SER A 404 -9.98 -5.15 25.73
CA SER A 404 -8.54 -5.16 25.50
C SER A 404 -7.92 -4.09 26.39
N SER A 405 -7.13 -4.53 27.38
CA SER A 405 -6.27 -3.68 28.19
C SER A 405 -5.06 -3.18 27.38
N LEU A 406 -5.29 -2.29 26.40
CA LEU A 406 -4.24 -1.54 25.70
C LEU A 406 -4.22 -0.04 26.07
N ALA A 407 -4.96 0.34 27.13
CA ALA A 407 -5.02 1.71 27.62
C ALA A 407 -4.92 1.80 29.15
N LEU A 408 -3.91 1.18 29.78
CA LEU A 408 -3.60 1.37 31.21
C LEU A 408 -2.09 1.12 31.45
N GLY A 409 -1.26 1.95 30.81
CA GLY A 409 0.19 1.99 31.04
C GLY A 409 0.75 3.42 31.18
N ALA A 410 -0.09 4.45 31.28
CA ALA A 410 0.34 5.85 31.29
C ALA A 410 -0.37 6.74 32.34
N ARG A 411 -0.99 6.15 33.37
CA ARG A 411 -1.58 6.91 34.50
C ARG A 411 -1.43 6.13 35.80
N GLN A 412 -0.24 6.20 36.41
CA GLN A 412 -0.04 6.20 37.87
C GLN A 412 1.47 6.21 38.16
N GLN A 413 2.07 7.40 38.13
CA GLN A 413 3.22 7.80 38.95
C GLN A 413 3.57 9.25 38.62
N ALA A 414 2.71 10.17 39.04
CA ALA A 414 3.01 11.60 39.05
C ALA A 414 2.24 12.28 40.18
N GLN A 415 2.59 11.91 41.41
CA GLN A 415 2.33 12.71 42.60
C GLN A 415 3.34 12.30 43.66
N GLN A 416 4.52 12.92 43.63
CA GLN A 416 5.19 13.53 44.78
C GLN A 416 6.64 13.89 44.41
N THR A 417 7.03 15.08 44.87
CA THR A 417 8.35 15.74 44.84
C THR A 417 8.61 16.66 43.63
N GLY A 418 8.49 17.96 43.91
CA GLY A 418 8.88 19.04 43.02
C GLY A 418 10.35 19.41 43.18
N ARG A 419 10.98 19.78 42.06
CA ARG A 419 11.90 20.93 41.92
C ARG A 419 12.29 21.09 40.44
N ALA A 420 12.45 22.35 40.04
CA ALA A 420 12.62 22.82 38.67
C ALA A 420 14.02 22.58 38.07
N GLY A 421 14.08 22.50 36.73
CA GLY A 421 15.27 22.65 35.90
C GLY A 421 15.05 22.09 34.47
N PRO A 422 15.41 22.80 33.38
CA PRO A 422 15.15 22.34 32.01
C PRO A 422 16.27 21.38 31.57
N ALA A 423 15.91 20.18 31.09
CA ALA A 423 16.85 19.23 30.50
C ALA A 423 16.39 18.85 29.08
N ALA A 424 17.32 19.05 28.14
CA ALA A 424 17.20 18.77 26.72
C ALA A 424 16.74 17.32 26.43
N SER A 425 15.78 17.18 25.53
CA SER A 425 15.29 15.90 25.05
C SER A 425 16.20 15.36 23.95
N ALA A 426 17.13 14.49 24.33
CA ALA A 426 17.81 13.57 23.43
C ALA A 426 16.87 12.41 23.07
N TRP A 427 16.39 12.37 21.83
CA TRP A 427 15.78 11.17 21.22
C TRP A 427 16.65 10.77 20.03
N GLY A 428 17.51 9.78 20.27
CA GLY A 428 18.45 9.25 19.29
C GLY A 428 17.76 8.44 18.19
N CYS A 429 18.22 8.65 16.96
CA CYS A 429 17.96 7.81 15.80
C CYS A 429 18.43 6.37 16.02
N TRP A 430 17.60 5.40 15.65
CA TRP A 430 17.98 3.99 15.59
C TRP A 430 17.65 3.44 14.19
N TRP A 431 18.62 3.49 13.28
CA TRP A 431 18.71 2.60 12.13
C TRP A 431 20.19 2.22 11.97
N PRO A 432 20.56 0.93 11.95
CA PRO A 432 21.96 0.56 11.77
C PRO A 432 22.38 0.82 10.32
N SER A 433 23.26 1.80 10.14
CA SER A 433 24.06 1.96 8.91
C SER A 433 24.93 0.71 8.71
N GLN A 434 24.70 -0.04 7.64
CA GLN A 434 25.73 -0.90 7.06
C GLN A 434 26.19 -0.26 5.76
N ALA A 435 27.19 0.61 5.88
CA ALA A 435 28.03 1.02 4.78
C ALA A 435 29.11 -0.06 4.57
N ALA A 436 29.14 -0.67 3.40
CA ALA A 436 30.31 -1.37 2.89
C ALA A 436 30.62 -0.79 1.50
N ALA A 437 31.67 0.02 1.45
CA ALA A 437 32.20 0.59 0.22
C ALA A 437 32.99 -0.46 -0.57
N SER A 438 32.83 -0.47 -1.90
CA SER A 438 33.85 -0.92 -2.84
C SER A 438 33.70 -0.20 -4.18
N HIS A 439 34.79 0.40 -4.65
CA HIS A 439 34.92 1.18 -5.88
C HIS A 439 34.98 0.33 -7.16
N SER A 440 34.51 0.95 -8.24
CA SER A 440 34.76 0.73 -9.69
C SER A 440 34.47 -0.65 -10.28
N CYS A 441 33.51 -0.74 -11.22
CA CYS A 441 33.75 -0.61 -12.67
C CYS A 441 32.48 -1.00 -13.45
N GLY A 442 32.10 -0.18 -14.45
CA GLY A 442 31.41 -0.59 -15.68
C GLY A 442 30.10 -1.39 -15.62
N GLY A 443 29.00 -0.72 -15.98
CA GLY A 443 27.95 -1.24 -16.88
C GLY A 443 27.22 -2.54 -16.51
N LYS A 444 25.87 -2.43 -16.39
CA LYS A 444 24.84 -3.48 -16.22
C LYS A 444 24.50 -3.83 -14.76
N ALA A 445 23.76 -2.92 -14.13
CA ALA A 445 22.89 -3.24 -12.98
C ALA A 445 21.66 -2.32 -12.95
N CYS A 446 20.97 -2.15 -14.09
CA CYS A 446 19.52 -2.01 -14.03
C CYS A 446 18.97 -3.43 -13.81
N TRP A 447 17.71 -3.58 -13.37
CA TRP A 447 17.03 -4.88 -13.13
C TRP A 447 17.22 -5.46 -11.73
N LYS A 448 16.45 -4.93 -10.76
CA LYS A 448 15.94 -5.73 -9.63
C LYS A 448 14.71 -5.19 -8.90
N ILE A 449 14.19 -4.01 -9.23
CA ILE A 449 13.08 -3.40 -8.48
C ILE A 449 11.72 -3.53 -9.17
N MET A 450 11.66 -3.99 -10.42
CA MET A 450 10.40 -4.15 -11.15
C MET A 450 10.23 -5.52 -11.83
N ALA A 451 11.13 -6.48 -11.58
CA ALA A 451 11.02 -7.82 -12.10
C ALA A 451 11.62 -8.81 -11.09
N VAL A 452 10.76 -9.38 -10.25
CA VAL A 452 10.92 -10.76 -9.82
C VAL A 452 9.77 -11.50 -10.49
N SER A 453 10.17 -12.52 -11.25
CA SER A 453 9.46 -13.24 -12.32
C SER A 453 7.98 -13.54 -12.08
#